data_AF-A0A2V9UNF0-F1
#
_entry.id   AF-A0A2V9UNF0-F1
#
_cell.length_a   1.000
_cell.length_b   1.000
_cell.length_c   1.000
_cell.angle_alpha   90.00
_cell.angle_beta   90.00
_cell.angle_gamma   90.00
#
_symmetry.space_group_name_H-M   'P 1'
#
loop_
_entity.id
_entity.type
_entity.pdbx_description
1 polymer ?
#
loop_
_entity_poly.entity_id
_entity_poly.type
_entity_poly.pdbx_seq_one_letter_code
_entity_poly.pdbx_strand_id
1 'polypeptide(L)'
;MVILQKRIAGLSEVALERFALRARRVANLKGTVNVLVTSSAAVQSLNRQFRGKNKATDVLSFSSLLTMPYNSSRLAGDIAISADIAVQNAHRMGHSAAVEVKILTLHGILHLAGFDHERDGGTMARTELKLRRVLKLPVGLIEREASASSLNNSRHRKPKAGTWGTR
;
A
#
# COMPACT_ATOMS: atom_id res chain seq x y z
N MET A 1 -15.52 -0.77 -8.41
CA MET A 1 -15.36 -2.01 -9.21
C MET A 1 -14.17 -2.78 -8.69
N VAL A 2 -14.22 -4.11 -8.64
CA VAL A 2 -13.07 -4.95 -8.25
C VAL A 2 -12.76 -5.92 -9.38
N ILE A 3 -11.49 -6.06 -9.73
CA ILE A 3 -11.01 -6.98 -10.77
C ILE A 3 -9.86 -7.82 -10.18
N LEU A 4 -10.01 -9.14 -10.18
CA LEU A 4 -8.94 -10.07 -9.82
C LEU A 4 -8.33 -10.69 -11.08
N GLN A 5 -7.33 -10.03 -11.68
CA GLN A 5 -6.57 -10.61 -12.80
C GLN A 5 -5.69 -11.79 -12.36
N LYS A 6 -5.31 -11.82 -11.08
CA LYS A 6 -4.61 -12.94 -10.47
C LYS A 6 -5.39 -13.47 -9.28
N ARG A 7 -5.60 -14.79 -9.25
CA ARG A 7 -6.32 -15.47 -8.17
C ARG A 7 -5.56 -15.38 -6.85
N ILE A 8 -6.30 -15.10 -5.78
CA ILE A 8 -5.81 -15.12 -4.40
C ILE A 8 -6.62 -16.16 -3.62
N ALA A 9 -5.94 -17.12 -3.00
CA ALA A 9 -6.60 -18.13 -2.20
C ALA A 9 -7.42 -17.50 -1.07
N GLY A 10 -8.69 -17.90 -0.94
CA GLY A 10 -9.60 -17.38 0.09
C GLY A 10 -10.15 -15.98 -0.18
N LEU A 11 -10.03 -15.44 -1.40
CA LEU A 11 -10.57 -14.13 -1.76
C LEU A 11 -11.32 -14.16 -3.10
N SER A 12 -12.59 -13.75 -3.08
CA SER A 12 -13.38 -13.50 -4.29
C SER A 12 -13.53 -12.00 -4.56
N GLU A 13 -13.84 -11.63 -5.80
CA GLU A 13 -14.12 -10.24 -6.20
C GLU A 13 -15.22 -9.63 -5.32
N VAL A 14 -16.34 -10.34 -5.14
CA VAL A 14 -17.46 -9.91 -4.30
C VAL A 14 -17.04 -9.70 -2.85
N ALA A 15 -16.21 -10.58 -2.29
CA ALA A 15 -15.73 -10.44 -0.91
C ALA A 15 -14.82 -9.21 -0.76
N LEU A 16 -13.95 -8.96 -1.74
CA LEU A 16 -13.07 -7.81 -1.75
C LEU A 16 -13.84 -6.50 -1.99
N GLU A 17 -14.86 -6.51 -2.86
CA GLU A 17 -15.71 -5.35 -3.10
C GLU A 17 -16.50 -4.95 -1.85
N ARG A 18 -17.13 -5.92 -1.18
CA ARG A 18 -17.80 -5.68 0.11
C ARG A 18 -16.82 -5.13 1.15
N PHE A 19 -15.60 -5.66 1.19
CA PHE A 19 -14.56 -5.14 2.08
C PHE A 19 -14.20 -3.68 1.75
N ALA A 20 -13.91 -3.37 0.48
CA ALA A 20 -13.54 -2.04 0.03
C ALA A 20 -14.65 -1.02 0.33
N LEU A 21 -15.92 -1.38 0.13
CA LEU A 21 -17.07 -0.53 0.49
C LEU A 21 -17.12 -0.20 1.97
N ARG A 22 -16.86 -1.17 2.86
CA ARG A 22 -16.81 -0.93 4.31
C ARG A 22 -15.59 -0.09 4.69
N ALA A 23 -14.41 -0.43 4.16
CA ALA A 23 -13.16 0.29 4.42
C ALA A 23 -13.28 1.76 4.03
N ARG A 24 -13.86 2.03 2.86
CA ARG A 24 -14.17 3.39 2.38
C ARG A 24 -15.07 4.16 3.34
N ARG A 25 -16.15 3.53 3.82
CA ARG A 25 -17.09 4.17 4.77
C ARG A 25 -16.42 4.53 6.09
N VAL A 26 -15.63 3.61 6.66
CA VAL A 26 -14.96 3.88 7.94
C VAL A 26 -13.79 4.86 7.80
N ALA A 27 -13.21 4.98 6.60
CA ALA A 27 -12.20 6.00 6.27
C ALA A 27 -12.81 7.35 5.86
N ASN A 28 -14.16 7.50 5.88
CA ASN A 28 -14.88 8.69 5.46
C ASN A 28 -14.55 9.18 4.03
N LEU A 29 -14.23 8.24 3.12
CA LEU A 29 -13.89 8.56 1.74
C LEU A 29 -15.15 8.61 0.86
N LYS A 30 -15.41 9.76 0.22
CA LYS A 30 -16.51 9.93 -0.75
C LYS A 30 -16.08 9.43 -2.14
N GLY A 31 -17.05 9.08 -2.99
CA GLY A 31 -16.81 8.53 -4.33
C GLY A 31 -16.61 7.01 -4.36
N THR A 32 -16.53 6.42 -5.55
CA THR A 32 -16.28 4.98 -5.76
C THR A 32 -14.78 4.69 -5.77
N VAL A 33 -14.39 3.50 -5.32
CA VAL A 33 -12.99 3.04 -5.39
C VAL A 33 -12.94 1.85 -6.33
N ASN A 34 -11.97 1.84 -7.24
CA ASN A 34 -11.68 0.66 -8.03
C ASN A 34 -10.43 -0.06 -7.49
N VAL A 35 -10.47 -1.39 -7.49
CA VAL A 35 -9.36 -2.21 -7.02
C VAL A 35 -9.01 -3.23 -8.09
N LEU A 36 -7.77 -3.18 -8.56
CA LEU A 36 -7.16 -4.16 -9.44
C LEU A 36 -6.15 -5.00 -8.64
N VAL A 37 -6.30 -6.32 -8.66
CA VAL A 37 -5.29 -7.25 -8.14
C VAL A 37 -4.66 -7.99 -9.30
N THR A 38 -3.36 -7.78 -9.51
CA THR A 38 -2.63 -8.23 -10.70
C THR A 38 -1.21 -8.68 -10.36
N SER A 39 -0.38 -9.00 -11.37
CA SER A 39 1.00 -9.42 -11.19
C SER A 39 1.93 -8.25 -10.80
N SER A 40 3.08 -8.57 -10.21
CA SER A 40 4.13 -7.59 -9.91
C SER A 40 4.65 -6.88 -11.17
N ALA A 41 4.73 -7.60 -12.29
CA ALA A 41 5.16 -7.05 -13.57
C ALA A 41 4.17 -5.98 -14.08
N ALA A 42 2.86 -6.24 -13.95
CA ALA A 42 1.84 -5.26 -14.29
C ALA A 42 1.92 -4.03 -13.37
N VAL A 43 2.06 -4.22 -12.05
CA VAL A 43 2.22 -3.10 -11.10
C VAL A 43 3.51 -2.31 -11.37
N GLN A 44 4.62 -2.96 -11.71
CA GLN A 44 5.86 -2.29 -12.10
C GLN A 44 5.69 -1.45 -13.37
N SER A 45 4.95 -1.96 -14.36
CA SER A 45 4.64 -1.21 -15.57
C SER A 45 3.82 0.04 -15.26
N LEU A 46 2.80 -0.08 -14.39
CA LEU A 46 2.02 1.06 -13.92
C LEU A 46 2.89 2.07 -13.14
N ASN A 47 3.78 1.59 -12.28
CA ASN A 47 4.67 2.45 -11.50
C ASN A 47 5.64 3.24 -12.40
N ARG A 48 6.16 2.58 -13.46
CA ARG A 48 6.98 3.24 -14.48
C ARG A 48 6.18 4.29 -15.23
N GLN A 49 4.98 3.94 -15.70
CA GLN A 49 4.14 4.79 -16.54
C GLN A 49 3.65 6.04 -15.80
N PHE A 50 3.16 5.88 -14.57
CA PHE A 50 2.47 6.97 -13.86
C PHE A 50 3.34 7.67 -12.80
N ARG A 51 4.42 7.03 -12.33
CA ARG A 51 5.31 7.60 -11.30
C ARG A 51 6.78 7.70 -11.75
N GLY A 52 7.10 7.28 -12.98
CA GLY A 52 8.48 7.26 -13.50
C GLY A 52 9.40 6.25 -12.79
N LYS A 53 8.86 5.35 -11.96
CA LYS A 53 9.64 4.42 -11.13
C LYS A 53 9.58 3.02 -11.70
N ASN A 54 10.65 2.55 -12.34
CA ASN A 54 10.73 1.20 -12.91
C ASN A 54 11.00 0.11 -11.84
N LYS A 55 10.16 0.03 -10.81
CA LYS A 55 10.23 -0.98 -9.75
C LYS A 55 8.85 -1.52 -9.41
N ALA A 56 8.76 -2.82 -9.11
CA ALA A 56 7.55 -3.39 -8.53
C ALA A 56 7.31 -2.81 -7.13
N THR A 57 6.04 -2.70 -6.74
CA THR A 57 5.62 -2.34 -5.39
C THR A 57 4.39 -3.18 -5.03
N ASP A 58 4.09 -3.27 -3.75
CA ASP A 58 2.91 -3.97 -3.23
C ASP A 58 1.59 -3.32 -3.65
N VAL A 59 1.49 -1.99 -3.56
CA VAL A 59 0.29 -1.24 -3.90
C VAL A 59 0.61 0.13 -4.53
N LEU A 60 -0.22 0.52 -5.50
CA LEU A 60 -0.29 1.88 -6.04
C LEU A 60 -1.69 2.43 -5.83
N SER A 61 -1.77 3.73 -5.58
CA SER A 61 -3.03 4.47 -5.47
C SER A 61 -2.97 5.71 -6.34
N PHE A 62 -4.03 5.90 -7.13
CA PHE A 62 -4.19 6.98 -8.09
C PHE A 62 -5.44 7.78 -7.71
N SER A 63 -5.24 8.93 -7.07
CA SER A 63 -6.34 9.78 -6.61
C SER A 63 -6.92 10.60 -7.76
N SER A 64 -8.25 10.61 -7.88
CA SER A 64 -8.98 11.47 -8.81
C SER A 64 -9.11 12.92 -8.31
N LEU A 65 -8.82 13.17 -7.02
CA LEU A 65 -8.90 14.51 -6.42
C LEU A 65 -7.88 15.49 -7.01
N LEU A 66 -6.86 14.98 -7.70
CA LEU A 66 -5.87 15.79 -8.40
C LEU A 66 -6.38 16.36 -9.73
N THR A 67 -7.51 15.86 -10.25
CA THR A 67 -8.01 16.24 -11.59
C THR A 67 -9.39 16.88 -11.57
N MET A 68 -10.17 16.80 -10.48
CA MET A 68 -11.53 17.36 -10.38
C MET A 68 -11.83 17.93 -8.99
N PRO A 69 -12.65 19.00 -8.87
CA PRO A 69 -13.04 19.55 -7.58
C PRO A 69 -13.72 18.51 -6.68
N TYR A 70 -13.41 18.57 -5.38
CA TYR A 70 -13.75 17.60 -4.31
C TYR A 70 -15.23 17.18 -4.23
N ASN A 71 -16.15 17.99 -4.76
CA ASN A 71 -17.61 17.80 -4.63
C ASN A 71 -18.30 17.23 -5.89
N SER A 72 -17.59 16.98 -6.99
CA SER A 72 -18.19 16.50 -8.25
C SER A 72 -17.70 15.13 -8.71
N SER A 73 -16.66 14.57 -8.09
CA SER A 73 -16.14 13.28 -8.52
C SER A 73 -16.95 12.12 -7.92
N ARG A 74 -17.71 11.43 -8.77
CA ARG A 74 -18.33 10.13 -8.43
C ARG A 74 -17.28 9.05 -8.15
N LEU A 75 -16.02 9.27 -8.53
CA LEU A 75 -14.88 8.37 -8.40
C LEU A 75 -13.86 8.93 -7.40
N ALA A 76 -13.48 8.18 -6.38
CA ALA A 76 -12.40 8.52 -5.45
C ALA A 76 -11.01 8.23 -6.02
N GLY A 77 -10.91 7.19 -6.86
CA GLY A 77 -9.68 6.80 -7.53
C GLY A 77 -9.52 5.30 -7.69
N ASP A 78 -8.32 4.92 -8.12
CA ASP A 78 -7.96 3.54 -8.46
C ASP A 78 -6.83 3.03 -7.57
N ILE A 79 -6.89 1.75 -7.23
CA ILE A 79 -5.89 1.03 -6.46
C ILE A 79 -5.42 -0.18 -7.26
N ALA A 80 -4.12 -0.34 -7.43
CA ALA A 80 -3.52 -1.52 -8.07
C ALA A 80 -2.62 -2.26 -7.07
N ILE A 81 -2.87 -3.55 -6.86
CA ILE A 81 -2.19 -4.40 -5.87
C ILE A 81 -1.45 -5.52 -6.58
N SER A 82 -0.19 -5.74 -6.19
CA SER A 82 0.58 -6.91 -6.62
C SER A 82 0.19 -8.13 -5.78
N ALA A 83 -0.42 -9.12 -6.45
CA ALA A 83 -0.73 -10.41 -5.86
C ALA A 83 0.52 -11.16 -5.40
N ASP A 84 1.65 -11.08 -6.13
CA ASP A 84 2.85 -11.84 -5.78
C ASP A 84 3.49 -11.30 -4.50
N ILE A 85 3.58 -9.97 -4.40
CA ILE A 85 4.12 -9.31 -3.22
C ILE A 85 3.15 -9.50 -2.04
N ALA A 86 1.85 -9.42 -2.27
CA ALA A 86 0.86 -9.71 -1.23
C ALA A 86 0.99 -11.14 -0.67
N VAL A 87 1.24 -12.15 -1.52
CA VAL A 87 1.48 -13.52 -1.07
C VAL A 87 2.77 -13.63 -0.26
N GLN A 88 3.86 -13.01 -0.71
CA GLN A 88 5.15 -13.01 0.00
C GLN A 88 5.04 -12.33 1.37
N ASN A 89 4.36 -11.17 1.42
CA ASN A 89 4.10 -10.45 2.66
C ASN A 89 3.25 -11.29 3.61
N ALA A 90 2.15 -11.87 3.11
CA ALA A 90 1.28 -12.72 3.90
C ALA A 90 2.03 -13.88 4.57
N HIS A 91 2.92 -14.56 3.81
CA HIS A 91 3.78 -15.62 4.35
C HIS A 91 4.73 -15.10 5.43
N ARG A 92 5.44 -13.99 5.17
CA ARG A 92 6.36 -13.37 6.16
C ARG A 92 5.64 -12.99 7.44
N MET A 93 4.37 -12.64 7.33
CA MET A 93 3.56 -12.07 8.40
C MET A 93 2.64 -13.05 9.10
N GLY A 94 2.67 -14.33 8.70
CA GLY A 94 1.89 -15.38 9.34
C GLY A 94 0.38 -15.19 9.21
N HIS A 95 -0.10 -14.57 8.12
CA HIS A 95 -1.54 -14.48 7.82
C HIS A 95 -1.83 -14.84 6.36
N SER A 96 -3.11 -14.93 5.99
CA SER A 96 -3.49 -15.31 4.62
C SER A 96 -3.25 -14.19 3.61
N ALA A 97 -3.04 -14.56 2.34
CA ALA A 97 -2.93 -13.60 1.24
C ALA A 97 -4.22 -12.78 1.07
N ALA A 98 -5.39 -13.38 1.33
CA ALA A 98 -6.67 -12.67 1.36
C ALA A 98 -6.71 -11.55 2.41
N VAL A 99 -6.07 -11.76 3.57
CA VAL A 99 -5.94 -10.72 4.60
C VAL A 99 -4.96 -9.64 4.15
N GLU A 100 -3.83 -10.01 3.53
CA GLU A 100 -2.87 -9.01 3.05
C GLU A 100 -3.47 -8.10 1.97
N VAL A 101 -4.20 -8.66 1.01
CA VAL A 101 -4.88 -7.85 -0.02
C VAL A 101 -5.89 -6.88 0.61
N LYS A 102 -6.59 -7.28 1.68
CA LYS A 102 -7.49 -6.38 2.42
C LYS A 102 -6.73 -5.27 3.15
N ILE A 103 -5.58 -5.58 3.75
CA ILE A 103 -4.69 -4.59 4.38
C ILE A 103 -4.21 -3.58 3.32
N LEU A 104 -3.67 -4.05 2.19
CA LEU A 104 -3.20 -3.19 1.10
C LEU A 104 -4.34 -2.36 0.49
N THR A 105 -5.55 -2.92 0.41
CA THR A 105 -6.74 -2.18 -0.02
C THR A 105 -7.08 -1.04 0.94
N LEU A 106 -7.05 -1.28 2.26
CA LEU A 106 -7.27 -0.24 3.26
C LEU A 106 -6.19 0.85 3.18
N HIS A 107 -4.93 0.44 3.07
CA HIS A 107 -3.79 1.33 2.93
C HIS A 107 -3.95 2.24 1.70
N GLY A 108 -4.31 1.67 0.55
CA GLY A 108 -4.58 2.45 -0.67
C GLY A 108 -5.78 3.40 -0.52
N ILE A 109 -6.85 2.99 0.18
CA ILE A 109 -8.00 3.86 0.48
C ILE A 109 -7.58 5.05 1.34
N LEU A 110 -6.67 4.88 2.30
CA LEU A 110 -6.16 5.99 3.11
C LEU A 110 -5.36 6.98 2.24
N HIS A 111 -4.55 6.51 1.31
CA HIS A 111 -3.92 7.40 0.33
C HIS A 111 -4.94 8.17 -0.53
N LEU A 112 -6.00 7.50 -0.99
CA LEU A 112 -7.09 8.17 -1.72
C LEU A 112 -7.82 9.21 -0.86
N ALA A 113 -7.87 9.02 0.46
CA ALA A 113 -8.41 9.97 1.42
C ALA A 113 -7.46 11.13 1.76
N GLY A 114 -6.27 11.19 1.15
CA GLY A 114 -5.31 12.28 1.30
C GLY A 114 -4.26 12.08 2.40
N PHE A 115 -4.19 10.88 2.99
CA PHE A 115 -3.12 10.55 3.93
C PHE A 115 -1.81 10.24 3.18
N ASP A 116 -0.69 10.64 3.78
CA ASP A 116 0.65 10.46 3.24
C ASP A 116 1.58 10.01 4.37
N HIS A 117 1.81 8.70 4.47
CA HIS A 117 2.60 8.14 5.58
C HIS A 117 4.07 8.59 5.57
N GLU A 118 4.62 9.06 4.44
CA GLU A 118 6.00 9.57 4.38
C GLU A 118 6.10 10.96 5.01
N ARG A 119 5.00 11.72 5.06
CA ARG A 119 5.00 13.16 5.39
C ARG A 119 4.10 13.57 6.54
N ASP A 120 3.17 12.71 6.96
CA ASP A 120 2.12 13.08 7.92
C ASP A 120 2.46 12.81 9.40
N GLY A 121 3.73 12.55 9.71
CA GLY A 121 4.19 12.32 11.07
C GLY A 121 3.57 11.09 11.74
N GLY A 122 3.21 10.06 10.95
CA GLY A 122 2.59 8.83 11.46
C GLY A 122 1.10 8.97 11.75
N THR A 123 0.44 9.98 11.20
CA THR A 123 -1.02 10.14 11.30
C THR A 123 -1.74 9.03 10.54
N MET A 124 -1.27 8.69 9.34
CA MET A 124 -1.77 7.55 8.56
C MET A 124 -1.59 6.25 9.33
N ALA A 125 -0.41 6.01 9.91
CA ALA A 125 -0.12 4.79 10.66
C ALA A 125 -1.08 4.58 11.84
N ARG A 126 -1.33 5.64 12.64
CA ARG A 126 -2.29 5.61 13.76
C ARG A 126 -3.73 5.37 13.26
N THR A 127 -4.09 5.99 12.16
CA THR A 127 -5.41 5.84 11.53
C THR A 127 -5.61 4.43 10.99
N GLU A 128 -4.63 3.90 10.26
CA GLU A 128 -4.64 2.54 9.71
C GLU A 128 -4.78 1.52 10.85
N LEU A 129 -4.03 1.68 11.94
CA LEU A 129 -4.14 0.82 13.12
C LEU A 129 -5.55 0.83 13.71
N LYS A 130 -6.15 2.01 13.87
CA LYS A 130 -7.53 2.16 14.38
C LYS A 130 -8.53 1.46 13.45
N LEU A 131 -8.43 1.69 12.14
CA LEU A 131 -9.36 1.11 11.16
C LEU A 131 -9.18 -0.39 10.98
N ARG A 132 -7.96 -0.92 11.12
CA ARG A 132 -7.70 -2.37 11.12
C ARG A 132 -8.47 -3.07 12.24
N ARG A 133 -8.52 -2.49 13.44
CA ARG A 133 -9.34 -3.02 14.55
C ARG A 133 -10.82 -3.03 14.21
N VAL A 134 -11.34 -1.91 13.69
CA VAL A 134 -12.76 -1.79 13.29
C VAL A 134 -13.13 -2.81 12.20
N LEU A 135 -12.21 -3.06 11.26
CA LEU A 135 -12.41 -3.98 10.14
C LEU A 135 -12.06 -5.43 10.47
N LYS A 136 -11.68 -5.74 11.72
CA LYS A 136 -11.23 -7.06 12.19
C LYS A 136 -10.07 -7.63 11.37
N LEU A 137 -9.13 -6.77 10.98
CA LEU A 137 -7.86 -7.15 10.38
C LEU A 137 -6.81 -7.34 11.48
N PRO A 138 -5.77 -8.17 11.27
CA PRO A 138 -4.65 -8.28 12.19
C PRO A 138 -4.04 -6.90 12.45
N VAL A 139 -3.41 -6.70 13.61
CA VAL A 139 -2.92 -5.39 14.07
C VAL A 139 -1.37 -5.27 13.92
N GLY A 140 -0.71 -6.30 13.39
CA GLY A 140 0.75 -6.33 13.23
C GLY A 140 1.27 -5.59 11.99
N LEU A 141 2.41 -4.91 12.15
CA LEU A 141 3.20 -4.10 11.20
C LEU A 141 2.78 -2.64 11.00
N ILE A 142 3.33 -1.80 11.85
CA ILE A 142 3.68 -0.42 11.49
C ILE A 142 5.13 -0.36 10.92
N GLU A 143 5.85 -1.49 10.80
CA GLU A 143 7.28 -1.53 10.47
C GLU A 143 7.64 -1.69 8.98
N ARG A 144 6.69 -1.52 8.05
CA ARG A 144 6.94 -1.76 6.62
C ARG A 144 7.92 -0.76 5.97
N GLU A 145 8.05 0.45 6.50
CA GLU A 145 8.99 1.45 5.96
C GLU A 145 10.14 1.87 6.87
N ALA A 146 9.99 1.72 8.19
CA ALA A 146 11.10 1.91 9.12
C ALA A 146 12.28 0.96 8.80
N SER A 147 11.97 -0.25 8.32
CA SER A 147 12.97 -1.25 7.90
C SER A 147 13.59 -0.92 6.53
N ALA A 148 12.85 -0.31 5.61
CA ALA A 148 13.36 0.07 4.29
C ALA A 148 14.27 1.31 4.34
N SER A 149 13.99 2.26 5.25
CA SER A 149 14.85 3.44 5.44
C SER A 149 16.11 3.13 6.26
N SER A 150 16.03 2.23 7.24
CA SER A 150 17.18 1.82 8.06
C SER A 150 18.23 1.00 7.29
N LEU A 151 17.82 0.24 6.26
CA LEU A 151 18.75 -0.44 5.33
C LEU A 151 19.47 0.52 4.37
N ASN A 152 18.95 1.74 4.18
CA ASN A 152 19.58 2.74 3.31
C ASN A 152 20.63 3.60 4.05
N ASN A 153 20.56 3.65 5.38
CA ASN A 153 21.49 4.45 6.20
C ASN A 153 22.81 3.72 6.53
N SER A 154 22.86 2.39 6.34
CA SER A 154 24.06 1.58 6.55
C SER A 154 25.03 1.53 5.37
N ARG A 155 24.70 2.15 4.22
CA ARG A 155 25.58 2.22 3.03
C ARG A 155 26.37 3.53 2.90
N HIS A 156 26.37 4.38 3.93
CA HIS A 156 27.11 5.64 3.95
C HIS A 156 28.00 5.83 5.20
N ARG A 157 28.62 4.75 5.68
CA ARG A 157 29.82 4.87 6.52
C ARG A 157 31.03 4.44 5.69
N LYS A 158 31.76 5.44 5.16
CA LYS A 158 33.12 5.23 4.65
C LYS A 158 33.95 4.56 5.74
N PRO A 159 34.74 3.51 5.44
CA PRO A 159 35.71 3.02 6.40
C PRO A 159 36.74 4.13 6.65
N LYS A 160 36.99 4.46 7.93
CA LYS A 160 38.14 5.28 8.31
C LYS A 160 39.39 4.48 7.90
N ALA A 161 40.10 4.97 6.90
CA ALA A 161 41.38 4.45 6.49
C ALA A 161 42.36 4.51 7.67
N GLY A 162 43.00 3.38 7.93
CA GLY A 162 43.99 3.21 8.98
C GLY A 162 45.27 4.00 8.71
N THR A 163 45.91 4.29 9.83
CA THR A 163 47.29 4.72 10.05
C THR A 163 48.33 4.03 9.16
N TRP A 164 49.15 4.85 8.51
CA TRP A 164 50.56 4.66 8.13
C TRP A 164 51.17 6.07 8.23
N GLY A 165 52.34 6.39 8.78
CA GLY A 165 53.53 5.67 9.21
C GLY A 165 54.68 6.69 9.16
N THR A 166 55.47 6.79 10.24
CA THR A 166 56.88 7.25 10.33
C THR A 166 57.27 8.65 9.81
N ARG A 167 57.67 9.53 10.73
CA ARG A 167 59.09 9.86 11.01
C ARG A 167 59.20 10.64 12.31
#